data_AF-A0A848YZ87-F1
#
_entry.id   AF-A0A848YZ87-F1
#
_cell.length_a   1.000
_cell.length_b   1.000
_cell.length_c   1.000
_cell.angle_alpha   90.00
_cell.angle_beta   90.00
_cell.angle_gamma   90.00
#
_symmetry.space_group_name_H-M   'P 1'
#
loop_
_entity.id
_entity.type
_entity.pdbx_description
1 polymer ?
#
loop_
_entity_poly.entity_id
_entity_poly.type
_entity_poly.pdbx_seq_one_letter_code
_entity_poly.pdbx_strand_id
1 'polypeptide(L)'
;MGQDNKGAIFVIVILLGIFLQIFLIQADSMDSPSRAVIEFSKAYFTFDTDMSDRLCSRILENEDVIGDYIYNAGQEASAKGYDIGFLKQSLSHIHTEIVEPDDTSVRIHLTAKRRTGINPAFTWVATLFRLGQTHEVDEYIDVVQEDGQWKVCGSPFSLLTDV
;
A
#
# COMPACT_ATOMS: atom_id res chain seq x y z
N MET A 1 59.14 5.78 9.35
CA MET A 1 58.02 4.93 8.93
C MET A 1 56.73 5.72 9.11
N GLY A 2 56.38 6.56 8.14
CA GLY A 2 55.08 7.25 8.13
C GLY A 2 54.16 6.45 7.23
N GLN A 3 53.37 5.57 7.81
CA GLN A 3 52.36 4.82 7.06
C GLN A 3 51.33 5.83 6.53
N ASP A 4 51.00 5.75 5.24
CA ASP A 4 50.01 6.60 4.58
C ASP A 4 48.62 6.40 5.22
N ASN A 5 48.26 7.27 6.17
CA ASN A 5 46.98 7.27 6.88
C ASN A 5 45.76 7.36 5.94
N LYS A 6 45.96 7.72 4.67
CA LYS A 6 44.94 7.81 3.64
C LYS A 6 44.26 6.46 3.36
N GLY A 7 45.02 5.37 3.37
CA GLY A 7 44.46 4.02 3.18
C GLY A 7 43.55 3.61 4.34
N ALA A 8 44.00 3.86 5.57
CA ALA A 8 43.22 3.58 6.77
C ALA A 8 41.93 4.42 6.83
N ILE A 9 42.00 5.71 6.47
CA ILE A 9 40.82 6.59 6.40
C ILE A 9 39.82 6.07 5.36
N PHE A 10 40.28 5.63 4.18
CA PHE A 10 39.40 5.13 3.13
C PHE A 10 38.64 3.86 3.57
N VAL A 11 39.35 2.94 4.22
CA VAL A 11 38.74 1.71 4.77
C VAL A 11 37.70 2.05 5.85
N ILE A 12 37.98 3.00 6.74
CA ILE A 12 37.04 3.42 7.78
C ILE A 12 35.77 4.03 7.17
N VAL A 13 35.89 4.88 6.15
CA VAL A 13 34.74 5.49 5.48
C VAL A 13 33.86 4.44 4.80
N ILE A 14 34.46 3.44 4.15
CA ILE A 14 33.70 2.32 3.54
C ILE A 14 32.95 1.53 4.62
N LEU A 15 33.63 1.15 5.70
CA LEU A 15 33.00 0.41 6.80
C LEU A 15 31.85 1.20 7.45
N LEU A 16 32.03 2.51 7.63
CA LEU A 16 30.98 3.39 8.13
C LEU A 16 29.80 3.45 7.16
N GLY A 17 30.05 3.54 5.84
CA GLY A 17 29.00 3.51 4.82
C GLY A 17 28.19 2.22 4.85
N ILE A 18 28.85 1.06 4.94
CA ILE A 18 28.19 -0.24 5.05
C ILE A 18 27.36 -0.31 6.35
N PHE A 19 27.92 0.16 7.46
CA PHE A 19 27.22 0.17 8.75
C PHE A 19 25.96 1.05 8.71
N LEU A 20 26.05 2.25 8.13
CA LEU A 20 24.91 3.14 7.94
C LEU A 20 23.86 2.51 7.03
N GLN A 21 24.26 1.84 5.94
CA GLN A 21 23.31 1.15 5.06
C GLN A 21 22.54 0.06 5.82
N ILE A 22 23.21 -0.78 6.61
CA ILE A 22 22.55 -1.82 7.41
C ILE A 22 21.57 -1.19 8.42
N PHE A 23 21.99 -0.13 9.11
CA PHE A 23 21.14 0.55 10.10
C PHE A 23 19.90 1.18 9.44
N LEU A 24 20.06 1.85 8.31
CA LEU A 24 18.97 2.47 7.57
C LEU A 24 17.99 1.42 7.01
N ILE A 25 18.47 0.27 6.54
CA ILE A 25 17.59 -0.83 6.11
C ILE A 25 16.75 -1.34 7.27
N GLN A 26 17.30 -1.45 8.48
CA GLN A 26 16.54 -1.88 9.65
C GLN A 26 15.52 -0.82 10.09
N ALA A 27 15.89 0.46 10.05
CA ALA A 27 14.95 1.55 10.32
C ALA A 27 13.79 1.56 9.30
N ASP A 28 14.08 1.30 8.02
CA ASP A 28 13.08 1.19 6.95
C ASP A 28 12.22 -0.09 7.07
N SER A 29 12.76 -1.17 7.66
CA SER A 29 11.99 -2.38 7.96
C SER A 29 11.04 -2.23 9.15
N MET A 30 11.19 -1.18 9.95
CA MET A 30 10.31 -0.96 11.08
C MET A 30 8.92 -0.58 10.59
N ASP A 31 7.92 -1.30 11.09
CA ASP A 31 6.55 -1.09 10.66
C ASP A 31 6.03 0.28 11.12
N SER A 32 5.16 0.90 10.32
CA SER A 32 4.57 2.20 10.63
C SER A 32 3.11 2.28 10.19
N PRO A 33 2.29 3.14 10.82
CA PRO A 33 0.89 3.31 10.43
C PRO A 33 0.73 3.67 8.94
N SER A 34 1.56 4.61 8.45
CA SER A 34 1.58 5.00 7.04
C SER A 34 1.90 3.83 6.12
N ARG A 35 2.87 2.99 6.48
CA ARG A 35 3.25 1.82 5.68
C ARG A 35 2.10 0.81 5.60
N ALA A 36 1.43 0.52 6.71
CA ALA A 36 0.28 -0.37 6.75
C ALA A 36 -0.84 0.11 5.80
N VAL A 37 -1.19 1.41 5.87
CA VAL A 37 -2.19 2.00 4.97
C VAL A 37 -1.78 1.92 3.51
N ILE A 38 -0.52 2.20 3.18
CA ILE A 38 -0.02 2.15 1.79
C ILE A 38 -0.06 0.71 1.24
N GLU A 39 0.43 -0.25 2.00
CA GLU A 39 0.46 -1.67 1.60
C GLU A 39 -0.96 -2.22 1.45
N PHE A 40 -1.83 -1.98 2.43
CA PHE A 40 -3.25 -2.35 2.36
C PHE A 40 -3.92 -1.73 1.12
N SER A 41 -3.77 -0.43 0.92
CA SER A 41 -4.44 0.28 -0.19
C SER A 41 -3.98 -0.25 -1.55
N LYS A 42 -2.68 -0.52 -1.72
CA LYS A 42 -2.18 -1.12 -2.96
C LYS A 42 -2.81 -2.48 -3.20
N ALA A 43 -2.81 -3.36 -2.21
CA ALA A 43 -3.40 -4.69 -2.30
C ALA A 43 -4.92 -4.63 -2.58
N TYR A 44 -5.64 -3.73 -1.89
CA TYR A 44 -7.07 -3.47 -2.07
C TYR A 44 -7.43 -3.12 -3.52
N PHE A 45 -6.75 -2.13 -4.12
CA PHE A 45 -7.03 -1.69 -5.49
C PHE A 45 -6.54 -2.66 -6.57
N THR A 46 -5.73 -3.66 -6.20
CA THR A 46 -5.28 -4.73 -7.11
C THR A 46 -5.97 -6.07 -6.89
N PHE A 47 -6.97 -6.14 -6.00
CA PHE A 47 -7.67 -7.37 -5.62
C PHE A 47 -6.70 -8.47 -5.15
N ASP A 48 -5.69 -8.08 -4.37
CA ASP A 48 -4.68 -9.00 -3.85
C ASP A 48 -5.09 -9.50 -2.47
N THR A 49 -5.13 -10.84 -2.29
CA THR A 49 -5.51 -11.47 -1.02
C THR A 49 -4.58 -11.07 0.12
N ASP A 50 -3.34 -10.69 -0.19
CA ASP A 50 -2.34 -10.23 0.78
C ASP A 50 -2.79 -8.97 1.54
N MET A 51 -3.88 -8.29 1.12
CA MET A 51 -4.51 -7.24 1.92
C MET A 51 -4.92 -7.71 3.33
N SER A 52 -5.18 -9.02 3.52
CA SER A 52 -5.47 -9.61 4.83
C SER A 52 -4.36 -9.34 5.84
N ASP A 53 -3.10 -9.31 5.39
CA ASP A 53 -1.94 -9.14 6.26
C ASP A 53 -1.90 -7.75 6.89
N ARG A 54 -2.66 -6.80 6.34
CA ARG A 54 -2.79 -5.45 6.87
C ARG A 54 -4.16 -5.15 7.43
N LEU A 55 -5.09 -6.11 7.49
CA LEU A 55 -6.40 -5.91 8.12
C LEU A 55 -6.37 -6.32 9.59
N CYS A 56 -7.14 -5.62 10.41
CA CYS A 56 -7.33 -5.98 11.81
C CYS A 56 -8.03 -7.35 11.92
N SER A 57 -7.64 -8.13 12.91
CA SER A 57 -8.18 -9.48 13.20
C SER A 57 -9.73 -9.51 13.21
N ARG A 58 -10.36 -8.51 13.84
CA ARG A 58 -11.83 -8.36 13.89
C ARG A 58 -12.51 -8.32 12.52
N ILE A 59 -11.85 -7.79 11.48
CA ILE A 59 -12.40 -7.76 10.12
C ILE A 59 -12.35 -9.16 9.51
N LEU A 60 -11.27 -9.90 9.78
CA LEU A 60 -11.04 -11.26 9.29
C LEU A 60 -11.88 -12.32 10.02
N GLU A 61 -12.39 -12.00 11.22
CA GLU A 61 -13.34 -12.85 11.96
C GLU A 61 -14.76 -12.84 11.36
N ASN A 62 -15.10 -11.83 10.57
CA ASN A 62 -16.37 -11.81 9.84
C ASN A 62 -16.36 -12.83 8.70
N GLU A 63 -17.52 -13.08 8.08
CA GLU A 63 -17.63 -13.86 6.83
C GLU A 63 -16.60 -13.38 5.80
N ASP A 64 -16.22 -14.21 4.83
CA ASP A 64 -15.07 -14.02 3.92
C ASP A 64 -15.16 -12.74 3.06
N VAL A 65 -14.97 -11.59 3.69
CA VAL A 65 -15.16 -10.25 3.13
C VAL A 65 -14.15 -9.94 2.04
N ILE A 66 -12.96 -10.52 2.12
CA ILE A 66 -11.95 -10.41 1.07
C ILE A 66 -12.38 -11.26 -0.13
N GLY A 67 -12.78 -12.51 0.11
CA GLY A 67 -13.29 -13.39 -0.94
C GLY A 67 -14.49 -12.79 -1.65
N ASP A 68 -15.47 -12.26 -0.91
CA ASP A 68 -16.65 -11.61 -1.45
C ASP A 68 -16.31 -10.35 -2.24
N TYR A 69 -15.41 -9.51 -1.73
CA TYR A 69 -14.93 -8.33 -2.46
C TYR A 69 -14.30 -8.69 -3.81
N ILE A 70 -13.39 -9.67 -3.82
CA ILE A 70 -12.71 -10.13 -5.04
C ILE A 70 -13.70 -10.82 -5.99
N TYR A 71 -14.60 -11.65 -5.45
CA TYR A 71 -15.63 -12.34 -6.23
C TYR A 71 -16.56 -11.35 -6.93
N ASN A 72 -17.06 -10.36 -6.20
CA ASN A 72 -17.95 -9.33 -6.74
C ASN A 72 -17.26 -8.52 -7.85
N ALA A 73 -15.99 -8.17 -7.66
CA ALA A 73 -15.20 -7.52 -8.72
C ALA A 73 -15.02 -8.43 -9.95
N GLY A 74 -14.79 -9.73 -9.76
CA GLY A 74 -14.73 -10.71 -10.85
C GLY A 74 -16.04 -10.84 -11.62
N GLN A 75 -17.17 -10.79 -10.92
CA GLN A 75 -18.51 -10.79 -11.54
C GLN A 75 -18.76 -9.50 -12.32
N GLU A 76 -18.36 -8.33 -11.78
CA GLU A 76 -18.45 -7.05 -12.50
C GLU A 76 -17.61 -7.06 -13.78
N ALA A 77 -16.38 -7.57 -13.70
CA ALA A 77 -15.50 -7.68 -14.87
C ALA A 77 -16.11 -8.61 -15.93
N SER A 78 -16.60 -9.77 -15.50
CA SER A 78 -17.20 -10.77 -16.39
C SER A 78 -18.46 -10.25 -17.07
N ALA A 79 -19.30 -9.50 -16.36
CA ALA A 79 -20.48 -8.84 -16.93
C ALA A 79 -20.12 -7.81 -18.03
N LYS A 80 -18.90 -7.27 -17.99
CA LYS A 80 -18.34 -6.37 -19.01
C LYS A 80 -17.53 -7.11 -20.09
N GLY A 81 -17.41 -8.44 -20.00
CA GLY A 81 -16.64 -9.27 -20.93
C GLY A 81 -15.12 -9.23 -20.69
N TYR A 82 -14.68 -8.85 -19.49
CA TYR A 82 -13.28 -8.75 -19.10
C TYR A 82 -12.93 -9.70 -17.96
N ASP A 83 -11.64 -9.99 -17.81
CA ASP A 83 -11.09 -10.58 -16.59
C ASP A 83 -10.94 -9.53 -15.47
N ILE A 84 -10.92 -9.95 -14.21
CA ILE A 84 -10.74 -9.08 -13.04
C ILE A 84 -9.47 -8.21 -13.13
N GLY A 85 -8.43 -8.69 -13.81
CA GLY A 85 -7.21 -7.93 -14.11
C GLY A 85 -7.47 -6.58 -14.77
N PHE A 86 -8.56 -6.45 -15.54
CA PHE A 86 -8.94 -5.20 -16.19
C PHE A 86 -9.49 -4.14 -15.21
N LEU A 87 -9.95 -4.57 -14.03
CA LEU A 87 -10.41 -3.67 -12.98
C LEU A 87 -9.27 -3.23 -12.05
N LYS A 88 -8.10 -3.89 -12.08
CA LYS A 88 -6.96 -3.54 -11.22
C LYS A 88 -6.50 -2.10 -11.46
N GLN A 89 -6.29 -1.38 -10.36
CA GLN A 89 -5.84 0.01 -10.40
C GLN A 89 -4.52 0.17 -9.67
N SER A 90 -3.60 0.89 -10.29
CA SER A 90 -2.36 1.30 -9.65
C SER A 90 -2.57 2.61 -8.90
N LEU A 91 -2.05 2.67 -7.67
CA LEU A 91 -1.93 3.92 -6.91
C LEU A 91 -0.62 4.64 -7.24
N SER A 92 -0.70 5.96 -7.35
CA SER A 92 0.42 6.87 -7.60
C SER A 92 0.24 8.15 -6.80
N HIS A 93 1.33 8.90 -6.60
CA HIS A 93 1.31 10.16 -5.83
C HIS A 93 0.70 9.97 -4.43
N ILE A 94 1.05 8.86 -3.80
CA ILE A 94 0.52 8.48 -2.50
C ILE A 94 1.12 9.39 -1.44
N HIS A 95 0.27 10.01 -0.65
CA HIS A 95 0.63 10.82 0.50
C HIS A 95 -0.21 10.38 1.70
N THR A 96 0.44 10.31 2.86
CA THR A 96 -0.20 9.94 4.13
C THR A 96 0.14 10.98 5.18
N GLU A 97 -0.86 11.44 5.91
CA GLU A 97 -0.71 12.34 7.05
C GLU A 97 -1.33 11.72 8.30
N ILE A 98 -0.64 11.83 9.44
CA ILE A 98 -1.18 11.43 10.74
C ILE A 98 -2.04 12.58 11.27
N VAL A 99 -3.34 12.35 11.42
CA VAL A 99 -4.30 13.39 11.81
C VAL A 99 -4.63 13.33 13.30
N GLU A 100 -4.76 12.12 13.85
CA GLU A 100 -5.06 11.89 15.27
C GLU A 100 -4.05 10.87 15.80
N PRO A 101 -2.96 11.34 16.44
CA PRO A 101 -1.98 10.44 17.04
C PRO A 101 -2.46 9.96 18.42
N ASP A 102 -2.59 8.65 18.57
CA ASP A 102 -2.67 7.96 19.86
C ASP A 102 -1.58 6.86 19.92
N ASP A 103 -1.26 6.40 21.12
CA ASP A 103 -0.13 5.49 21.38
C ASP A 103 -0.34 4.11 20.73
N THR A 104 -1.59 3.70 20.52
CA THR A 104 -1.95 2.37 19.99
C THR A 104 -2.92 2.40 18.81
N SER A 105 -3.52 3.55 18.53
CA SER A 105 -4.39 3.78 17.40
C SER A 105 -4.03 5.10 16.72
N VAL A 106 -4.08 5.14 15.40
CA VAL A 106 -3.77 6.34 14.63
C VAL A 106 -4.76 6.48 13.49
N ARG A 107 -5.28 7.69 13.29
CA ARG A 107 -6.03 8.03 12.07
C ARG A 107 -5.11 8.62 11.03
N ILE A 108 -5.08 7.99 9.85
CA ILE A 108 -4.29 8.40 8.70
C ILE A 108 -5.18 9.02 7.64
N HIS A 109 -4.85 10.22 7.19
CA HIS A 109 -5.40 10.78 5.96
C HIS A 109 -4.55 10.32 4.77
N LEU A 110 -5.17 9.55 3.88
CA LEU A 110 -4.58 9.06 2.65
C LEU A 110 -5.07 9.89 1.48
N THR A 111 -4.13 10.50 0.75
CA THR A 111 -4.41 11.06 -0.58
C THR A 111 -3.59 10.33 -1.64
N ALA A 112 -4.21 9.97 -2.76
CA ALA A 112 -3.52 9.30 -3.86
C ALA A 112 -4.27 9.47 -5.19
N LYS A 113 -3.59 9.12 -6.28
CA LYS A 113 -4.18 9.00 -7.61
C LYS A 113 -4.26 7.54 -8.01
N ARG A 114 -5.47 7.04 -8.26
CA ARG A 114 -5.71 5.69 -8.79
C ARG A 114 -6.01 5.72 -10.28
N ARG A 115 -5.46 4.77 -11.01
CA ARG A 115 -5.66 4.63 -12.46
C ARG A 115 -5.68 3.16 -12.85
N THR A 116 -6.61 2.77 -13.72
CA THR A 116 -6.62 1.43 -14.31
C THR A 116 -5.36 1.20 -15.14
N GLY A 117 -4.71 0.05 -14.93
CA GLY A 117 -3.53 -0.35 -15.68
C GLY A 117 -3.87 -0.58 -17.16
N ILE A 118 -3.34 0.25 -18.05
CA ILE A 118 -3.45 0.05 -19.50
C ILE A 118 -2.13 -0.45 -20.02
N ASN A 119 -2.16 -1.53 -20.81
CA ASN A 119 -0.96 -1.99 -21.49
C ASN A 119 -0.42 -0.87 -22.41
N PRO A 120 0.86 -0.48 -22.28
CA PRO A 120 1.44 0.64 -23.02
C PRO A 120 1.25 0.56 -24.54
N ALA A 121 1.21 -0.64 -25.12
CA ALA A 121 0.97 -0.86 -26.54
C ALA A 121 -0.41 -0.35 -27.02
N PHE A 122 -1.37 -0.21 -26.11
CA PHE A 122 -2.73 0.24 -26.39
C PHE A 122 -3.02 1.66 -25.90
N THR A 123 -1.99 2.42 -25.49
CA THR A 123 -2.15 3.78 -24.94
C THR A 123 -2.91 4.71 -25.87
N TRP A 124 -2.69 4.61 -27.19
CA TRP A 124 -3.40 5.42 -28.18
C TRP A 124 -4.91 5.12 -28.18
N VAL A 125 -5.28 3.84 -28.23
CA VAL A 125 -6.68 3.40 -28.20
C VAL A 125 -7.31 3.82 -26.88
N ALA A 126 -6.61 3.61 -25.77
CA ALA A 126 -7.08 4.01 -24.46
C ALA A 126 -7.32 5.52 -24.35
N THR A 127 -6.45 6.34 -24.94
CA THR A 127 -6.62 7.80 -24.95
C THR A 127 -7.86 8.21 -25.75
N LEU A 128 -8.09 7.59 -26.91
CA LEU A 128 -9.25 7.86 -27.77
C LEU A 128 -10.58 7.54 -27.06
N PHE A 129 -10.62 6.44 -26.31
CA PHE A 129 -11.81 6.00 -25.57
C PHE A 129 -11.84 6.49 -24.11
N ARG A 130 -10.90 7.35 -23.70
CA ARG A 130 -10.73 7.79 -22.31
C ARG A 130 -10.67 6.63 -21.30
N LEU A 131 -10.09 5.52 -21.71
CA LEU A 131 -9.76 4.41 -20.81
C LEU A 131 -8.60 4.84 -19.91
N GLY A 132 -8.64 4.41 -18.65
CA GLY A 132 -7.64 4.76 -17.64
C GLY A 132 -7.68 6.22 -17.22
N GLN A 133 -8.86 6.72 -16.90
CA GLN A 133 -9.01 7.97 -16.18
C GLN A 133 -8.30 7.87 -14.82
N THR A 134 -7.72 8.99 -14.41
CA THR A 134 -7.15 9.13 -13.08
C THR A 134 -8.26 9.60 -12.14
N HIS A 135 -8.46 8.87 -11.06
CA HIS A 135 -9.38 9.25 -9.99
C HIS A 135 -8.55 9.57 -8.75
N GLU A 136 -8.98 10.58 -7.99
CA GLU A 136 -8.40 10.86 -6.69
C GLU A 136 -8.92 9.84 -5.66
N VAL A 137 -8.08 9.55 -4.67
CA VAL A 137 -8.37 8.85 -3.43
C VAL A 137 -8.11 9.87 -2.33
N ASP A 138 -9.09 10.07 -1.46
CA ASP A 138 -9.05 11.02 -0.34
C ASP A 138 -9.85 10.38 0.79
N GLU A 139 -9.16 9.69 1.69
CA GLU A 139 -9.77 8.77 2.67
C GLU A 139 -9.12 8.92 4.04
N TYR A 140 -9.93 8.75 5.09
CA TYR A 140 -9.45 8.68 6.47
C TYR A 140 -9.52 7.23 6.93
N ILE A 141 -8.38 6.68 7.31
CA ILE A 141 -8.22 5.26 7.60
C ILE A 141 -7.74 5.11 9.04
N ASP A 142 -8.49 4.35 9.82
CA ASP A 142 -8.14 4.02 11.20
C ASP A 142 -7.15 2.84 11.20
N VAL A 143 -6.06 2.99 11.94
CA VAL A 143 -5.00 1.98 12.07
C VAL A 143 -4.78 1.68 13.55
N VAL A 144 -4.59 0.41 13.88
CA VAL A 144 -4.35 -0.07 15.25
C VAL A 144 -3.12 -0.96 15.26
N GLN A 145 -2.33 -0.91 16.33
CA GLN A 145 -1.21 -1.81 16.52
C GLN A 145 -1.69 -3.15 17.11
N GLU A 146 -1.61 -4.23 16.34
CA GLU A 146 -1.93 -5.60 16.75
C GLU A 146 -0.70 -6.49 16.56
N ASP A 147 -0.31 -7.26 17.58
CA ASP A 147 0.81 -8.23 17.53
C ASP A 147 2.15 -7.66 16.99
N GLY A 148 2.42 -6.39 17.28
CA GLY A 148 3.64 -5.70 16.83
C GLY A 148 3.60 -5.22 15.37
N GLN A 149 2.45 -5.30 14.71
CA GLN A 149 2.21 -4.77 13.37
C GLN A 149 1.07 -3.76 13.37
N TRP A 150 1.17 -2.74 12.52
CA TRP A 150 0.09 -1.81 12.26
C TRP A 150 -0.90 -2.44 11.28
N LYS A 151 -2.18 -2.41 11.64
CA LYS A 151 -3.30 -3.01 10.91
C LYS A 151 -4.40 -1.98 10.68
N VAL A 152 -4.99 -2.01 9.51
CA VAL A 152 -6.13 -1.20 9.08
C VAL A 152 -7.42 -1.79 9.65
N CYS A 153 -8.17 -0.93 10.32
CA CYS A 153 -9.39 -1.25 11.07
C CYS A 153 -10.60 -0.50 10.49
N GLY A 154 -11.80 -0.84 10.97
CA GLY A 154 -13.04 -0.18 10.56
C GLY A 154 -13.56 -0.69 9.21
N SER A 155 -14.06 0.20 8.36
CA SER A 155 -14.51 -0.11 7.00
C SER A 155 -13.70 0.68 5.98
N PRO A 156 -12.43 0.30 5.74
CA PRO A 156 -11.58 1.04 4.81
C PRO A 156 -12.13 0.93 3.38
N PHE A 157 -12.23 2.06 2.68
CA PHE A 157 -12.79 2.14 1.31
C PHE A 157 -14.17 1.49 1.13
N SER A 158 -14.97 1.41 2.21
CA SER A 158 -16.25 0.69 2.23
C SER A 158 -16.14 -0.82 1.99
N LEU A 159 -15.00 -1.45 2.32
CA LEU A 159 -14.80 -2.90 2.24
C LEU A 159 -15.87 -3.67 3.04
N LEU A 160 -16.30 -3.12 4.18
CA LEU A 160 -17.48 -3.59 4.89
C LEU A 160 -18.64 -2.70 4.47
N THR A 161 -19.49 -3.22 3.59
CA THR A 161 -20.79 -2.59 3.32
C THR A 161 -21.68 -2.91 4.52
N ASP A 162 -21.96 -1.93 5.38
CA ASP A 162 -23.11 -2.05 6.27
C ASP A 162 -24.35 -2.24 5.40
N VAL A 163 -25.00 -3.40 5.52
CA VAL A 163 -26.32 -3.69 4.93
C VAL A 163 -27.40 -2.90 5.66
#